data_AF-A0A4U7CFS1-F1
#
_entry.id   AF-A0A4U7CFS1-F1
#
_cell.length_a   1.000
_cell.length_b   1.000
_cell.length_c   1.000
_cell.angle_alpha   90.00
_cell.angle_beta   90.00
_cell.angle_gamma   90.00
#
_symmetry.space_group_name_H-M   'P 1'
#
loop_
_entity.id
_entity.type
_entity.pdbx_description
1 polymer ?
#
loop_
_entity_poly.entity_id
_entity_poly.type
_entity_poly.pdbx_seq_one_letter_code
_entity_poly.pdbx_strand_id
1 'polypeptide(L)' 'MRIITHTCPACGTIVAANELEDNRVMKCPGLDCEAVLRFTDLPEDARGYFLEHREQYRI' A
#
# COMPACT_ATOMS: atom_id res chain seq x y z
N MET A 1 -2.73 12.25 -11.48
CA MET A 1 -2.12 11.10 -10.78
C MET A 1 -2.05 11.44 -9.29
N ARG A 2 -2.77 10.70 -8.44
CA ARG A 2 -2.78 10.86 -6.97
C ARG A 2 -1.73 9.90 -6.39
N ILE A 3 -0.83 10.37 -5.53
CA ILE A 3 0.09 9.44 -4.84
C ILE A 3 -0.70 8.78 -3.70
N ILE A 4 -0.79 7.45 -3.71
CA ILE A 4 -1.46 6.68 -2.65
C ILE A 4 -0.41 5.83 -1.94
N THR A 5 -0.28 6.06 -0.64
CA THR A 5 0.66 5.36 0.23
C THR A 5 -0.03 4.88 1.50
N HIS A 6 0.52 3.82 2.09
CA HIS A 6 0.17 3.34 3.41
C HIS A 6 1.38 3.51 4.33
N THR A 7 1.18 4.13 5.49
CA THR A 7 2.21 4.24 6.51
C THR A 7 2.07 3.07 7.47
N CYS A 8 3.11 2.26 7.58
CA CYS A 8 3.16 1.14 8.53
C CYS A 8 2.94 1.67 9.96
N PRO A 9 1.92 1.20 10.69
CA PRO A 9 1.62 1.68 12.03
C PRO A 9 2.67 1.26 13.07
N ALA A 10 3.50 0.25 12.77
CA ALA A 10 4.50 -0.27 13.70
C ALA A 10 5.84 0.50 13.65
N CYS A 11 6.31 0.89 12.46
CA CYS A 11 7.64 1.48 12.29
C CYS A 11 7.64 2.80 11.49
N GLY A 12 6.48 3.25 10.98
CA GLY A 12 6.37 4.48 10.18
C GLY A 12 6.87 4.37 8.74
N THR A 13 7.31 3.18 8.29
CA THR A 13 7.71 2.95 6.89
C THR A 13 6.55 3.23 5.94
N ILE A 14 6.81 3.99 4.89
CA ILE A 14 5.81 4.35 3.88
C ILE A 14 5.91 3.34 2.73
N VAL A 15 4.79 2.71 2.40
CA VAL A 15 4.66 1.71 1.32
C VAL A 15 3.68 2.23 0.27
N ALA A 16 4.00 2.05 -1.01
CA ALA A 16 3.14 2.48 -2.11
C ALA A 16 1.95 1.53 -2.30
N ALA A 17 0.80 2.06 -2.74
CA ALA A 17 -0.42 1.26 -2.91
C ALA A 17 -0.32 0.20 -4.02
N ASN A 18 0.47 0.45 -5.07
CA ASN A 18 0.73 -0.53 -6.12
C ASN A 18 1.48 -1.76 -5.61
N GLU A 19 2.49 -1.56 -4.74
CA GLU A 19 3.20 -2.67 -4.07
C GLU A 19 2.25 -3.52 -3.20
N LEU A 20 1.31 -2.87 -2.51
CA LEU A 20 0.31 -3.55 -1.69
C LEU A 20 -0.76 -4.27 -2.52
N GLU A 21 -1.16 -3.74 -3.68
CA GLU A 21 -2.13 -4.41 -4.56
C GLU A 21 -1.52 -5.65 -5.21
N ASP A 22 -0.28 -5.56 -5.69
CA ASP A 22 0.40 -6.66 -6.38
C ASP A 22 0.61 -7.86 -5.45
N ASN A 23 1.08 -7.60 -4.22
CA ASN A 23 1.32 -8.65 -3.24
C ASN A 23 0.05 -9.05 -2.45
N ARG A 24 -0.95 -8.16 -2.38
CA ARG A 24 -2.19 -8.21 -1.56
C ARG A 24 -1.98 -8.25 -0.04
N VAL A 25 -0.92 -8.93 0.40
CA VAL A 25 -0.43 -9.07 1.77
C VAL A 25 1.09 -9.18 1.72
N MET A 26 1.82 -8.32 2.42
CA MET A 26 3.29 -8.37 2.46
C MET A 26 3.83 -8.06 3.86
N LYS A 27 5.05 -8.54 4.16
CA LYS A 27 5.81 -8.07 5.32
C LYS A 27 6.22 -6.62 5.08
N CYS A 28 6.19 -5.80 6.12
CA CYS A 28 6.69 -4.44 6.07
C CYS A 28 8.16 -4.45 5.63
N PRO A 29 8.56 -3.64 4.64
CA PRO A 29 9.95 -3.56 4.20
C PRO A 29 10.87 -2.80 5.17
N GLY A 30 10.32 -2.27 6.27
CA GLY A 30 11.12 -1.61 7.31
C GLY A 30 12.10 -2.57 7.97
N LEU A 31 13.31 -2.09 8.24
CA LEU A 31 14.34 -2.85 8.96
C LEU A 31 13.80 -3.24 10.35
N ASP A 32 13.94 -4.51 10.69
CA ASP A 32 13.44 -5.11 11.95
C ASP A 32 11.93 -4.96 12.21
N CYS A 33 11.13 -4.74 11.16
CA CYS A 33 9.67 -4.68 11.29
C CYS A 33 9.00 -5.97 10.79
N GLU A 34 8.24 -6.61 11.69
CA GLU A 34 7.49 -7.83 11.36
C GLU A 34 6.00 -7.60 11.05
N ALA A 35 5.60 -6.33 10.96
CA ALA A 35 4.22 -5.98 10.64
C ALA A 35 3.83 -6.54 9.26
N VAL A 36 2.61 -7.06 9.17
CA VAL A 36 2.01 -7.50 7.91
C VAL A 36 1.08 -6.39 7.43
N LEU A 37 1.35 -5.90 6.22
CA LEU A 37 0.58 -4.85 5.56
C LEU A 37 -0.28 -5.47 4.45
N ARG A 38 -1.49 -4.97 4.30
CA ARG A 38 -2.47 -5.44 3.32
C ARG A 38 -3.01 -4.29 2.51
N PHE A 39 -3.41 -4.57 1.28
CA PHE A 39 -4.14 -3.57 0.48
C PHE A 39 -5.43 -3.12 1.17
N THR A 40 -6.07 -4.01 1.94
CA THR A 40 -7.26 -3.68 2.73
C THR A 40 -6.99 -2.70 3.87
N ASP A 41 -5.74 -2.51 4.29
CA ASP A 41 -5.38 -1.54 5.34
C ASP A 41 -5.36 -0.09 4.81
N LEU A 42 -5.47 0.09 3.48
CA LEU A 42 -5.72 1.40 2.89
C LEU A 42 -7.18 1.84 3.12
N PRO A 43 -7.42 3.16 3.28
CA PRO A 43 -8.77 3.72 3.34
C PRO A 43 -9.60 3.33 2.11
N GLU A 44 -10.91 3.14 2.29
CA GLU A 44 -11.79 2.70 1.21
C GLU A 44 -11.78 3.63 -0.01
N ASP A 45 -11.84 4.95 0.19
CA ASP A 45 -11.71 5.96 -0.86
C ASP A 45 -10.41 5.80 -1.66
N ALA A 46 -9.30 5.58 -0.96
CA ALA A 46 -7.99 5.41 -1.58
C ALA A 46 -7.93 4.11 -2.39
N ARG A 47 -8.48 3.01 -1.87
CA ARG A 47 -8.57 1.73 -2.59
C ARG A 47 -9.45 1.87 -3.83
N GLY A 48 -10.61 2.52 -3.71
CA GLY A 48 -11.53 2.78 -4.82
C GLY A 48 -10.84 3.56 -5.94
N TYR A 49 -10.25 4.70 -5.60
CA TYR A 49 -9.49 5.52 -6.56
C TYR A 49 -8.36 4.73 -7.22
N PHE A 50 -7.59 3.96 -6.45
CA PHE A 50 -6.51 3.14 -7.00
C PHE A 50 -7.03 2.12 -8.01
N LEU A 51 -8.13 1.42 -7.71
CA LEU A 51 -8.72 0.41 -8.58
C LEU A 51 -9.29 1.02 -9.86
N GLU A 52 -9.95 2.17 -9.77
CA GLU A 52 -10.49 2.91 -10.93
C GLU A 52 -9.39 3.42 -11.86
N HIS A 53 -8.19 3.71 -11.32
CA HIS A 53 -7.07 4.28 -12.06
C HIS A 53 -5.87 3.33 -12.16
N ARG A 54 -6.06 2.02 -11.96
CA ARG A 54 -4.99 1.02 -11.84
C ARG A 54 -3.96 1.08 -12.96
N GLU A 55 -4.39 1.32 -14.20
CA GLU A 55 -3.51 1.40 -15.36
C GLU A 55 -2.46 2.52 -15.24
N GLN A 56 -2.74 3.58 -14.47
CA GLN A 56 -1.82 4.69 -14.23
C GLN A 56 -0.72 4.36 -13.20
N TYR A 57 -0.86 3.25 -12.47
CA TYR A 57 0.07 2.82 -11.41
C TYR A 57 0.90 1.59 -11.79
N ARG A 58 0.75 1.10 -13.03
CA ARG A 58 1.64 0.08 -13.60
C ARG A 58 2.97 0.73 -13.98
N ILE A 59 4.06 0.19 -13.46
CA ILE A 59 5.45 0.57 -13.75
C ILE A 59 6.06 -0.48 -14.67
#